data_AF-A0A7C5NVU2-F1
#
_entry.id   AF-A0A7C5NVU2-F1
#
_cell.length_a   1.000
_cell.length_b   1.000
_cell.length_c   1.000
_cell.angle_alpha   90.00
_cell.angle_beta   90.00
_cell.angle_gamma   90.00
#
_symmetry.space_group_name_H-M   'P 1'
#
loop_
_entity.id
_entity.type
_entity.pdbx_description
1 polymer ?
#
loop_
_entity_poly.entity_id
_entity_poly.type
_entity_poly.pdbx_seq_one_letter_code
_entity_poly.pdbx_strand_id
1 'polypeptide(L)'
;MKAKKIVLATLIMMGAIIVAFAIGLKPHGIKNKMNQDGKYIFSEPDTLKEPEVITEQRTKKIEIINGKKKVTETIVKMKGDSIIEKKVIEKEEDSDQPDFNLDTGAFSGGFYFKQLNPDDLDSLSPFGQQFFNFNDLNDSLLRGFNFSFGPDFGFHIKPFGNFDDDMFKDFDNGMPNMDFGQMHKRIEEMMERMQRGFQTDPNFDLEPGLPKIKPHSKTKSMKQIITAHLLDDGFIDDVEDNYKFELNQKWLKINGKKQSKELYEKYKKIIEDNTGVELEDEFDFKFNNKKKFGKKTRKI
;
A
#
# COMPACT_ATOMS: atom_id res chain seq x y z
N MET A 1 24.07 23.36 -19.33
CA MET A 1 23.31 22.09 -19.47
C MET A 1 22.81 21.79 -20.89
N LYS A 2 22.49 22.77 -21.74
CA LYS A 2 21.94 22.55 -23.10
C LYS A 2 22.91 21.81 -24.06
N ALA A 3 24.20 22.10 -24.03
CA ALA A 3 25.20 21.48 -24.91
C ALA A 3 25.36 19.95 -24.71
N LYS A 4 25.23 19.46 -23.46
CA LYS A 4 25.34 18.01 -23.17
C LYS A 4 24.17 17.21 -23.75
N LYS A 5 22.97 17.80 -23.84
CA LYS A 5 21.78 17.15 -24.42
C LYS A 5 21.90 16.99 -25.94
N ILE A 6 22.50 17.97 -26.62
CA ILE A 6 22.70 17.93 -28.08
C ILE A 6 23.70 16.83 -28.45
N VAL A 7 24.84 16.75 -27.75
CA VAL A 7 25.86 15.72 -28.02
C VAL A 7 25.32 14.30 -27.81
N LEU A 8 24.49 14.11 -26.78
CA LEU A 8 23.89 12.80 -26.49
C LEU A 8 22.88 12.37 -27.58
N ALA A 9 22.06 13.30 -28.08
CA ALA A 9 21.11 13.02 -29.16
C ALA A 9 21.81 12.63 -30.47
N THR A 10 22.92 13.30 -30.81
CA THR A 10 23.70 12.99 -32.02
C THR A 10 24.34 11.60 -31.97
N LEU A 11 24.85 11.20 -30.80
CA LEU A 11 25.43 9.86 -30.58
C LEU A 11 24.38 8.75 -30.71
N ILE A 12 23.16 8.98 -30.20
CA ILE A 12 22.05 8.01 -30.31
C ILE A 12 21.64 7.84 -31.78
N MET A 13 21.52 8.93 -32.55
CA MET A 13 21.21 8.84 -33.98
C MET A 13 22.29 8.12 -34.79
N MET A 14 23.58 8.39 -34.52
CA MET A 14 24.65 7.65 -35.18
C MET A 14 24.62 6.15 -34.85
N GLY A 15 24.34 5.80 -33.60
CA GLY A 15 24.18 4.40 -33.18
C GLY A 15 23.05 3.68 -33.92
N ALA A 16 21.89 4.32 -34.06
CA ALA A 16 20.73 3.75 -34.76
C ALA A 16 21.02 3.51 -36.25
N ILE A 17 21.75 4.40 -36.92
CA ILE A 17 22.14 4.27 -38.33
C ILE A 17 23.10 3.08 -38.51
N ILE A 18 24.09 2.92 -37.63
CA ILE A 18 25.05 1.82 -37.70
C ILE A 18 24.35 0.47 -37.49
N VAL A 19 23.41 0.39 -36.54
CA VAL A 19 22.62 -0.83 -36.30
C VAL A 19 21.74 -1.16 -37.50
N ALA A 20 21.09 -0.17 -38.13
CA ALA A 20 20.28 -0.37 -39.33
C ALA A 20 21.10 -0.92 -40.52
N PHE A 21 22.34 -0.46 -40.69
CA PHE A 21 23.28 -1.02 -41.68
C PHE A 21 23.70 -2.45 -41.35
N ALA A 22 23.95 -2.76 -40.07
CA ALA A 22 24.36 -4.09 -39.63
C ALA A 22 23.27 -5.16 -39.83
N ILE A 23 21.99 -4.80 -39.70
CA ILE A 23 20.85 -5.70 -39.91
C ILE A 23 20.34 -5.76 -41.36
N GLY A 24 21.07 -5.16 -42.31
CA GLY A 24 20.76 -5.28 -43.73
C GLY A 24 19.49 -4.54 -44.17
N LEU A 25 19.01 -3.56 -43.39
CA LEU A 25 17.93 -2.68 -43.83
C LEU A 25 18.45 -1.80 -44.97
N LYS A 26 18.11 -2.19 -46.20
CA LYS A 26 18.34 -1.34 -47.37
C LYS A 26 17.46 -0.09 -47.21
N PRO A 27 18.03 1.14 -47.27
CA PRO A 27 17.24 2.35 -47.20
C PRO A 27 16.32 2.42 -48.42
N HIS A 28 15.06 2.03 -48.24
CA HIS A 28 14.03 2.19 -49.25
C HIS A 28 13.56 3.64 -49.25
N GLY A 29 13.89 4.39 -50.31
CA GLY A 29 13.08 5.56 -50.69
C GLY A 29 13.80 6.89 -50.93
N ILE A 30 15.11 7.03 -50.73
CA ILE A 30 15.77 8.33 -51.01
C ILE A 30 16.11 8.41 -52.51
N LYS A 31 15.14 8.84 -53.33
CA LYS A 31 15.38 9.23 -54.73
C LYS A 31 16.10 10.58 -54.74
N ASN A 32 17.43 10.56 -54.71
CA ASN A 32 18.22 11.76 -54.94
C ASN A 32 18.03 12.23 -56.39
N LYS A 33 17.30 13.32 -56.60
CA LYS A 33 17.27 14.02 -57.87
C LYS A 33 18.50 14.93 -57.95
N MET A 34 19.44 14.56 -58.81
CA MET A 34 20.57 15.40 -59.18
C MET A 34 20.04 16.53 -60.07
N ASN A 35 20.39 17.79 -59.78
CA ASN A 35 20.05 18.89 -60.69
C ASN A 35 20.99 18.85 -61.92
N GLN A 36 20.66 19.60 -62.97
CA GLN A 36 21.43 19.61 -64.23
C GLN A 36 22.88 20.11 -64.06
N ASP A 37 23.20 20.73 -62.93
CA ASP A 37 24.53 21.26 -62.61
C ASP A 37 25.39 20.27 -61.79
N GLY A 38 24.92 19.04 -61.58
CA GLY A 38 25.65 18.01 -60.84
C GLY A 38 25.73 18.26 -59.32
N LYS A 39 24.91 19.18 -58.78
CA LYS A 39 24.87 19.53 -57.36
C LYS A 39 23.77 18.74 -56.65
N TYR A 40 24.13 18.06 -55.57
CA TYR A 40 23.16 17.37 -54.72
C TYR A 40 22.34 18.41 -53.94
N ILE A 41 21.07 18.55 -54.28
CA ILE A 41 20.11 19.32 -53.49
C ILE A 41 19.48 18.34 -52.50
N PHE A 42 19.92 18.37 -51.25
CA PHE A 42 19.18 17.73 -50.16
C PHE A 42 17.90 18.54 -49.95
N SER A 43 16.78 18.06 -50.49
CA SER A 43 15.47 18.51 -50.04
C SER A 43 15.36 18.18 -48.56
N GLU A 44 15.07 19.18 -47.73
CA GLU A 44 14.80 18.99 -46.31
C GLU A 44 13.77 17.85 -46.18
N PRO A 45 14.05 16.82 -45.36
CA PRO A 45 13.09 15.75 -45.19
C PRO A 45 11.79 16.37 -44.72
N ASP A 46 10.70 16.07 -45.42
CA ASP A 46 9.35 16.45 -44.99
C ASP A 46 9.27 16.16 -43.50
N THR A 47 9.05 17.21 -42.71
CA THR A 47 8.99 17.10 -41.26
C THR A 47 7.88 16.11 -40.94
N LEU A 48 8.29 14.89 -40.58
CA LEU A 48 7.39 13.84 -40.14
C LEU A 48 6.68 14.41 -38.91
N LYS A 49 5.42 14.82 -39.11
CA LYS A 49 4.56 15.26 -38.01
C LYS A 49 4.56 14.13 -37.00
N GLU A 50 5.04 14.42 -35.79
CA GLU A 50 5.06 13.44 -34.71
C GLU A 50 3.63 12.91 -34.54
N PRO A 51 3.46 11.58 -34.40
CA PRO A 51 2.14 11.00 -34.21
C PRO A 51 1.53 11.60 -32.95
N GLU A 52 0.38 12.24 -33.09
CA GLU A 52 -0.35 12.81 -31.98
C GLU A 52 -0.76 11.69 -31.01
N VAL A 53 -0.23 11.73 -29.79
CA VAL A 53 -0.54 10.75 -28.76
C VAL A 53 -1.94 11.05 -28.21
N ILE A 54 -2.86 10.11 -28.39
CA ILE A 54 -4.18 10.14 -27.78
C ILE A 54 -4.15 9.23 -26.54
N THR A 55 -4.53 9.76 -25.39
CA THR A 55 -4.62 9.01 -24.13
C THR A 55 -6.09 8.80 -23.75
N GLU A 56 -6.41 7.65 -23.14
CA GLU A 56 -7.77 7.31 -22.68
C GLU A 56 -7.75 7.09 -21.17
N GLN A 57 -8.59 7.83 -20.43
CA GLN A 57 -8.80 7.68 -19.00
C GLN A 57 -10.20 7.10 -18.74
N ARG A 58 -10.30 6.17 -17.80
CA ARG A 58 -11.56 5.54 -17.39
C ARG A 58 -11.77 5.68 -15.90
N THR A 59 -12.93 6.18 -15.50
CA THR A 59 -13.34 6.25 -14.09
C THR A 59 -14.66 5.50 -13.92
N LYS A 60 -14.79 4.76 -12.81
CA LYS A 60 -15.97 3.95 -12.50
C LYS A 60 -16.51 4.36 -11.15
N LYS A 61 -17.75 4.87 -11.13
CA LYS A 61 -18.51 5.18 -9.91
C LYS A 61 -19.56 4.10 -9.69
N ILE A 62 -19.70 3.64 -8.45
CA ILE A 62 -20.72 2.66 -8.06
C ILE A 62 -21.56 3.29 -6.97
N GLU A 63 -22.87 3.34 -7.19
CA GLU A 63 -23.86 3.85 -6.23
C GLU A 63 -24.90 2.76 -5.98
N ILE A 64 -25.38 2.66 -4.74
CA ILE A 64 -26.50 1.79 -4.39
C ILE A 64 -27.71 2.70 -4.14
N ILE A 65 -28.70 2.65 -5.03
CA ILE A 65 -29.92 3.45 -4.94
C ILE A 65 -31.09 2.48 -4.89
N ASN A 66 -31.86 2.51 -3.79
CA ASN A 66 -33.02 1.64 -3.57
C ASN A 66 -32.71 0.14 -3.74
N GLY A 67 -31.56 -0.32 -3.23
CA GLY A 67 -31.13 -1.73 -3.33
C GLY A 67 -30.63 -2.15 -4.71
N LYS A 68 -30.69 -1.28 -5.72
CA LYS A 68 -30.11 -1.52 -7.04
C LYS A 68 -28.72 -0.90 -7.14
N LYS A 69 -27.81 -1.62 -7.79
CA LYS A 69 -26.44 -1.16 -8.02
C LYS A 69 -26.40 -0.39 -9.34
N LYS A 70 -26.23 0.93 -9.24
CA LYS A 70 -26.00 1.80 -10.38
C LYS A 70 -24.50 1.95 -10.60
N VAL A 71 -24.02 1.58 -11.78
CA VAL A 71 -22.63 1.69 -12.19
C VAL A 71 -22.51 2.74 -13.29
N THR A 72 -21.74 3.78 -13.03
CA THR A 72 -21.46 4.85 -14.00
C THR A 72 -19.99 4.79 -14.41
N GLU A 73 -19.71 4.43 -15.65
CA GLU A 73 -18.37 4.44 -16.25
C GLU A 73 -18.20 5.70 -17.11
N THR A 74 -17.21 6.53 -16.80
CA THR A 74 -16.85 7.70 -17.61
C THR A 74 -15.54 7.42 -18.33
N ILE A 75 -15.56 7.53 -19.66
CA ILE A 75 -14.39 7.38 -20.53
C ILE A 75 -14.06 8.75 -21.09
N VAL A 76 -12.84 9.24 -20.86
CA VAL A 76 -12.34 10.52 -21.35
C VAL A 76 -11.15 10.26 -22.26
N LYS A 77 -11.25 10.64 -23.53
CA LYS A 77 -10.10 10.67 -24.44
C LYS A 77 -9.50 12.07 -24.45
N MET A 78 -8.19 12.13 -24.34
CA MET A 78 -7.41 13.37 -24.30
C MET A 78 -6.38 13.40 -25.42
N LYS A 79 -6.08 14.61 -25.88
CA LYS A 79 -5.01 14.91 -26.81
C LYS A 79 -4.19 16.05 -26.21
N GLY A 80 -3.02 15.73 -25.66
CA GLY A 80 -2.31 16.63 -24.75
C GLY A 80 -3.20 16.97 -23.55
N ASP A 81 -3.33 18.26 -23.23
CA ASP A 81 -4.14 18.74 -22.10
C ASP A 81 -5.62 18.97 -22.47
N SER A 82 -6.01 18.70 -23.72
CA SER A 82 -7.35 18.93 -24.21
C SER A 82 -8.20 17.66 -24.22
N ILE A 83 -9.41 17.74 -23.67
CA ILE A 83 -10.40 16.67 -23.78
C ILE A 83 -10.98 16.70 -25.20
N ILE A 84 -10.86 15.58 -25.90
CA ILE A 84 -11.40 15.42 -27.26
C ILE A 84 -12.72 14.66 -27.28
N GLU A 85 -12.93 13.74 -26.33
CA GLU A 85 -14.15 12.95 -26.25
C GLU A 85 -14.44 12.59 -24.79
N LYS A 86 -15.70 12.74 -24.37
CA LYS A 86 -16.19 12.27 -23.06
C LYS A 86 -17.44 11.42 -23.28
N LYS A 87 -17.38 10.16 -22.86
CA LYS A 87 -18.49 9.22 -22.94
C LYS A 87 -18.86 8.75 -21.53
N VAL A 88 -20.14 8.83 -21.20
CA VAL A 88 -20.69 8.31 -19.94
C VAL A 88 -21.57 7.11 -20.26
N ILE A 89 -21.32 6.00 -19.58
CA ILE A 89 -22.07 4.75 -19.72
C ILE A 89 -22.67 4.44 -18.35
N GLU A 90 -24.00 4.42 -18.29
CA GLU A 90 -24.74 4.00 -17.11
C GLU A 90 -25.24 2.57 -17.30
N LYS A 91 -25.01 1.73 -16.30
CA LYS A 91 -25.56 0.37 -16.23
C LYS A 91 -26.22 0.18 -14.88
N GLU A 92 -27.46 -0.27 -14.88
CA GLU A 92 -28.10 -0.81 -13.70
C GLU A 92 -27.85 -2.32 -13.68
N GLU A 93 -27.23 -2.78 -12.61
CA GLU A 93 -27.09 -4.20 -12.31
C GLU A 93 -28.07 -4.52 -11.18
N ASP A 94 -28.91 -5.54 -11.37
CA ASP A 94 -29.64 -6.13 -10.25
C ASP A 94 -28.58 -6.60 -9.25
N SER A 95 -28.72 -6.21 -7.99
CA SER A 95 -27.70 -6.50 -6.99
C SER A 95 -27.72 -7.99 -6.71
N ASP A 96 -26.59 -8.66 -6.91
CA ASP A 96 -26.35 -10.03 -6.45
C ASP A 96 -26.21 -10.06 -4.91
N GLN A 97 -27.13 -9.43 -4.18
CA GLN A 97 -27.18 -9.59 -2.74
C GLN A 97 -27.76 -10.98 -2.44
N PRO A 98 -27.16 -11.75 -1.51
CA PRO A 98 -27.80 -12.95 -1.00
C PRO A 98 -29.14 -12.57 -0.37
N ASP A 99 -30.19 -13.37 -0.62
CA ASP A 99 -31.52 -13.17 -0.03
C ASP A 99 -31.41 -13.03 1.50
N PHE A 100 -31.59 -11.80 2.00
CA PHE A 100 -31.61 -11.50 3.42
C PHE A 100 -32.94 -11.99 4.00
N ASN A 101 -32.93 -13.14 4.68
CA ASN A 101 -34.08 -13.61 5.46
C ASN A 101 -34.04 -12.96 6.86
N LEU A 102 -35.07 -12.16 7.18
CA LEU A 102 -35.15 -11.35 8.41
C LEU A 102 -35.42 -12.16 9.69
N ASP A 103 -35.61 -13.48 9.61
CA ASP A 103 -36.20 -14.27 10.71
C ASP A 103 -35.19 -14.83 11.75
N THR A 104 -33.88 -14.65 11.56
CA THR A 104 -32.89 -15.08 12.55
C THR A 104 -32.12 -13.89 13.08
N GLY A 105 -32.58 -13.34 14.21
CA GLY A 105 -32.00 -12.18 14.90
C GLY A 105 -30.60 -12.41 15.49
N ALA A 106 -29.64 -12.81 14.66
CA ALA A 106 -28.23 -12.90 14.99
C ALA A 106 -27.41 -12.25 13.87
N PHE A 107 -26.87 -11.07 14.15
CA PHE A 107 -26.03 -10.32 13.22
C PHE A 107 -24.55 -10.60 13.55
N SER A 108 -23.84 -11.33 12.69
CA SER A 108 -22.38 -11.39 12.70
C SER A 108 -21.82 -10.86 11.37
N GLY A 109 -22.04 -9.56 11.14
CA GLY A 109 -21.44 -8.85 10.02
C GLY A 109 -20.01 -8.43 10.35
N GLY A 110 -19.01 -9.19 9.91
CA GLY A 110 -17.64 -8.69 9.85
C GLY A 110 -17.53 -7.60 8.79
N PHE A 111 -17.26 -6.37 9.18
CA PHE A 111 -16.94 -5.30 8.24
C PHE A 111 -15.54 -5.56 7.66
N TYR A 112 -15.48 -6.06 6.43
CA TYR A 112 -14.24 -6.06 5.67
C TYR A 112 -14.00 -4.64 5.14
N PHE A 113 -13.15 -3.88 5.82
CA PHE A 113 -12.70 -2.58 5.32
C PHE A 113 -11.82 -2.80 4.10
N LYS A 114 -12.38 -2.54 2.91
CA LYS A 114 -11.59 -2.36 1.71
C LYS A 114 -10.94 -0.98 1.81
N GLN A 115 -9.63 -0.89 1.56
CA GLN A 115 -8.87 0.35 1.54
C GLN A 115 -9.59 1.34 0.60
N LEU A 116 -10.19 2.39 1.16
CA LEU A 116 -10.83 3.46 0.39
C LEU A 116 -9.74 4.36 -0.18
N ASN A 117 -9.93 4.86 -1.41
CA ASN A 117 -9.02 5.87 -1.92
C ASN A 117 -9.24 7.18 -1.14
N PRO A 118 -8.20 8.02 -0.98
CA PRO A 118 -8.33 9.31 -0.28
C PRO A 118 -9.46 10.19 -0.85
N ASP A 119 -9.69 10.09 -2.15
CA ASP A 119 -10.70 10.88 -2.88
C ASP A 119 -12.14 10.42 -2.62
N ASP A 120 -12.34 9.24 -2.02
CA ASP A 120 -13.67 8.70 -1.71
C ASP A 120 -14.19 9.19 -0.33
N LEU A 121 -13.34 9.78 0.52
CA LEU A 121 -13.73 10.24 1.86
C LEU A 121 -14.76 11.38 1.85
N ASP A 122 -14.68 12.27 0.87
CA ASP A 122 -15.60 13.41 0.73
C ASP A 122 -17.03 12.99 0.37
N SER A 123 -17.21 11.74 -0.08
CA SER A 123 -18.51 11.18 -0.45
C SER A 123 -19.26 10.53 0.72
N LEU A 124 -18.61 10.39 1.88
CA LEU A 124 -19.23 9.82 3.06
C LEU A 124 -20.24 10.79 3.69
N SER A 125 -21.25 10.24 4.37
CA SER A 125 -22.17 11.04 5.18
C SER A 125 -21.39 11.78 6.29
N PRO A 126 -21.93 12.89 6.85
CA PRO A 126 -21.24 13.62 7.93
C PRO A 126 -20.86 12.75 9.13
N PHE A 127 -21.64 11.70 9.42
CA PHE A 127 -21.34 10.69 10.45
C PHE A 127 -20.17 9.78 10.05
N GLY A 128 -20.07 9.39 8.77
CA GLY A 128 -18.92 8.67 8.24
C GLY A 128 -17.65 9.53 8.26
N GLN A 129 -17.74 10.80 7.87
CA GLN A 129 -16.60 11.72 7.90
C GLN A 129 -16.04 11.90 9.33
N GLN A 130 -16.89 11.96 10.37
CA GLN A 130 -16.43 12.03 11.76
C GLN A 130 -15.69 10.78 12.24
N PHE A 131 -16.04 9.59 11.73
CA PHE A 131 -15.35 8.33 12.05
C PHE A 131 -14.07 8.11 11.23
N PHE A 132 -13.92 8.79 10.09
CA PHE A 132 -12.77 8.61 9.19
C PHE A 132 -11.81 9.81 9.16
N ASN A 133 -12.13 10.92 9.85
CA ASN A 133 -11.20 12.05 10.01
C ASN A 133 -10.16 11.78 11.12
N PHE A 134 -9.44 10.66 10.98
CA PHE A 134 -8.31 10.24 11.82
C PHE A 134 -6.98 10.39 11.06
N ASN A 135 -6.80 11.50 10.35
CA ASN A 135 -5.63 11.69 9.48
C ASN A 135 -4.27 11.74 10.23
N ASP A 136 -4.26 11.77 11.57
CA ASP A 136 -3.05 11.74 12.40
C ASP A 136 -2.85 10.45 13.23
N LEU A 137 -3.72 9.44 13.09
CA LEU A 137 -3.58 8.18 13.84
C LEU A 137 -3.00 7.07 12.96
N ASN A 138 -1.78 6.66 13.32
CA ASN A 138 -0.98 5.68 12.61
C ASN A 138 -1.78 4.39 12.30
N ASP A 139 -1.80 4.04 11.02
CA ASP A 139 -2.57 2.98 10.33
C ASP A 139 -2.33 1.55 10.86
N SER A 140 -1.43 1.41 11.85
CA SER A 140 -1.06 0.18 12.55
C SER A 140 -1.86 -0.06 13.84
N LEU A 141 -2.42 0.97 14.47
CA LEU A 141 -3.16 0.85 15.74
C LEU A 141 -4.57 0.25 15.57
N LEU A 142 -5.21 0.47 14.42
CA LEU A 142 -6.60 0.05 14.19
C LEU A 142 -6.74 -1.34 13.56
N ARG A 143 -5.66 -1.91 13.00
CA ARG A 143 -5.68 -3.26 12.36
C ARG A 143 -5.87 -4.42 13.33
N GLY A 144 -6.01 -4.13 14.62
CA GLY A 144 -6.13 -5.12 15.69
C GLY A 144 -7.52 -5.28 16.29
N PHE A 145 -8.52 -4.48 15.90
CA PHE A 145 -9.81 -4.45 16.60
C PHE A 145 -11.02 -4.63 15.66
N ASN A 146 -12.00 -5.41 16.10
CA ASN A 146 -13.35 -5.49 15.55
C ASN A 146 -14.30 -4.68 16.42
N PHE A 147 -15.12 -3.86 15.78
CA PHE A 147 -16.17 -3.09 16.42
C PHE A 147 -17.52 -3.73 16.06
N SER A 148 -18.33 -4.03 17.08
CA SER A 148 -19.68 -4.56 16.88
C SER A 148 -20.69 -3.87 17.78
N PHE A 149 -21.89 -3.65 17.27
CA PHE A 149 -23.02 -3.12 18.04
C PHE A 149 -23.97 -4.27 18.38
N GLY A 150 -24.30 -4.43 19.66
CA GLY A 150 -25.29 -5.38 20.15
C GLY A 150 -26.73 -4.91 19.88
N PRO A 151 -27.72 -5.81 19.98
CA PRO A 151 -29.15 -5.50 19.79
C PRO A 151 -29.72 -4.53 20.85
N ASP A 152 -28.97 -4.25 21.90
CA ASP A 152 -29.23 -3.30 22.98
C ASP A 152 -28.51 -1.95 22.80
N PHE A 153 -27.93 -1.69 21.63
CA PHE A 153 -27.03 -0.56 21.34
C PHE A 153 -25.70 -0.59 22.13
N GLY A 154 -25.32 -1.73 22.72
CA GLY A 154 -24.01 -1.91 23.34
C GLY A 154 -22.88 -1.86 22.31
N PHE A 155 -21.85 -1.05 22.56
CA PHE A 155 -20.65 -0.99 21.72
C PHE A 155 -19.59 -1.94 22.26
N HIS A 156 -19.19 -2.92 21.45
CA HIS A 156 -18.14 -3.89 21.82
C HIS A 156 -16.92 -3.73 20.90
N ILE A 157 -15.74 -3.68 21.53
CA ILE A 157 -14.44 -3.70 20.85
C ILE A 157 -13.78 -5.04 21.17
N LYS A 158 -13.44 -5.85 20.15
CA LYS A 158 -12.74 -7.13 20.32
C LYS A 158 -11.43 -7.15 19.55
N PRO A 159 -10.28 -7.53 20.14
CA PRO A 159 -9.05 -7.66 19.38
C PRO A 159 -9.06 -8.89 18.45
N PHE A 160 -8.27 -8.87 17.37
CA PHE A 160 -8.00 -10.04 16.52
C PHE A 160 -6.97 -10.97 17.19
N GLY A 161 -7.37 -12.22 17.49
CA GLY A 161 -6.50 -13.30 17.95
C GLY A 161 -7.09 -14.15 19.08
N ASN A 162 -6.53 -15.34 19.31
CA ASN A 162 -6.86 -16.21 20.45
C ASN A 162 -6.31 -15.59 21.73
N PHE A 163 -7.06 -14.68 22.34
CA PHE A 163 -6.84 -14.24 23.72
C PHE A 163 -7.72 -15.10 24.63
N ASP A 164 -7.20 -15.50 25.79
CA ASP A 164 -7.97 -16.25 26.79
C ASP A 164 -9.18 -15.43 27.24
N ASP A 165 -10.39 -16.03 27.19
CA ASP A 165 -11.67 -15.40 27.54
C ASP A 165 -11.69 -14.78 28.95
N ASP A 166 -10.76 -15.17 29.82
CA ASP A 166 -10.63 -14.69 31.19
C ASP A 166 -10.11 -13.25 31.30
N MET A 167 -9.44 -12.69 30.29
CA MET A 167 -8.98 -11.28 30.32
C MET A 167 -10.11 -10.25 30.18
N PHE A 168 -11.27 -10.65 29.67
CA PHE A 168 -12.39 -9.74 29.40
C PHE A 168 -13.60 -9.94 30.31
N LYS A 169 -13.56 -10.93 31.23
CA LYS A 169 -14.59 -11.10 32.26
C LYS A 169 -14.71 -9.91 33.19
N ASP A 170 -13.65 -9.13 33.37
CA ASP A 170 -13.69 -7.88 34.14
C ASP A 170 -14.25 -6.70 33.33
N PHE A 171 -14.34 -6.82 32.00
CA PHE A 171 -14.92 -5.80 31.12
C PHE A 171 -16.45 -5.93 31.04
N ASP A 172 -16.98 -7.15 31.09
CA ASP A 172 -18.42 -7.43 31.09
C ASP A 172 -19.08 -7.27 32.49
N ASN A 173 -18.31 -7.39 33.58
CA ASN A 173 -18.87 -7.38 34.95
C ASN A 173 -19.03 -6.00 35.60
N GLY A 174 -18.94 -4.89 34.85
CA GLY A 174 -19.21 -3.59 35.46
C GLY A 174 -18.81 -2.37 34.64
N MET A 175 -19.46 -2.14 33.51
CA MET A 175 -19.65 -0.76 33.06
C MET A 175 -21.05 -0.31 33.50
N PRO A 176 -21.19 0.54 34.54
CA PRO A 176 -22.49 1.11 34.85
C PRO A 176 -22.96 1.94 33.66
N ASN A 177 -24.28 1.96 33.40
CA ASN A 177 -24.97 2.78 32.39
C ASN A 177 -24.35 4.17 32.23
N MET A 178 -23.36 4.27 31.34
CA MET A 178 -22.59 5.49 31.12
C MET A 178 -23.21 6.13 29.90
N ASP A 179 -23.74 7.34 30.08
CA ASP A 179 -24.23 8.14 28.97
C ASP A 179 -23.10 8.41 27.97
N PHE A 180 -23.46 8.56 26.70
CA PHE A 180 -22.54 8.76 25.57
C PHE A 180 -21.57 9.92 25.80
N GLY A 181 -22.02 10.99 26.48
CA GLY A 181 -21.15 12.12 26.83
C GLY A 181 -20.02 11.75 27.79
N GLN A 182 -20.28 10.86 28.75
CA GLN A 182 -19.27 10.38 29.70
C GLN A 182 -18.30 9.39 29.04
N MET A 183 -18.80 8.55 28.13
CA MET A 183 -17.95 7.66 27.34
C MET A 183 -17.01 8.45 26.43
N HIS A 184 -17.51 9.49 25.75
CA HIS A 184 -16.69 10.35 24.90
C HIS A 184 -15.60 11.04 25.72
N LYS A 185 -15.96 11.64 26.87
CA LYS A 185 -15.00 12.28 27.78
C LYS A 185 -13.92 11.30 28.27
N ARG A 186 -14.29 10.06 28.57
CA ARG A 186 -13.34 9.03 29.03
C ARG A 186 -12.42 8.54 27.91
N ILE A 187 -12.93 8.45 26.67
CA ILE A 187 -12.12 8.15 25.48
C ILE A 187 -11.14 9.30 25.20
N GLU A 188 -11.60 10.55 25.31
CA GLU A 188 -10.80 11.75 25.11
C GLU A 188 -9.69 11.87 26.18
N GLU A 189 -10.03 11.67 27.46
CA GLU A 189 -9.04 11.60 28.55
C GLU A 189 -8.04 10.45 28.34
N MET A 190 -8.47 9.31 27.79
CA MET A 190 -7.59 8.19 27.47
C MET A 190 -6.65 8.51 26.29
N MET A 191 -7.16 9.18 25.24
CA MET A 191 -6.34 9.66 24.12
C MET A 191 -5.34 10.72 24.57
N GLU A 192 -5.76 11.68 25.41
CA GLU A 192 -4.86 12.67 26.00
C GLU A 192 -3.77 12.02 26.87
N ARG A 193 -4.11 10.98 27.64
CA ARG A 193 -3.12 10.23 28.44
C ARG A 193 -2.15 9.48 27.54
N MET A 194 -2.60 8.91 26.42
CA MET A 194 -1.73 8.27 25.44
C MET A 194 -0.82 9.27 24.73
N GLN A 195 -1.32 10.46 24.40
CA GLN A 195 -0.52 11.53 23.80
C GLN A 195 0.48 12.12 24.81
N ARG A 196 0.09 12.29 26.08
CA ARG A 196 0.99 12.75 27.15
C ARG A 196 2.04 11.71 27.56
N GLY A 197 1.72 10.42 27.46
CA GLY A 197 2.61 9.31 27.82
C GLY A 197 3.87 9.17 26.97
N PHE A 198 4.03 9.94 25.88
CA PHE A 198 5.27 10.02 25.10
C PHE A 198 6.28 11.06 25.62
N GLN A 199 5.92 11.86 26.62
CA GLN A 199 6.87 12.62 27.42
C GLN A 199 6.92 11.97 28.81
N THR A 200 7.93 11.12 29.03
CA THR A 200 8.17 10.51 30.34
C THR A 200 8.50 11.61 31.35
N ASP A 201 7.56 11.92 32.24
CA ASP A 201 7.82 12.66 33.47
C ASP A 201 8.67 11.76 34.39
N PRO A 202 9.91 12.14 34.75
CA PRO A 202 10.80 11.30 35.56
C PRO A 202 10.32 11.11 37.01
N ASN A 203 9.28 11.81 37.46
CA ASN A 203 8.76 11.75 38.83
C ASN A 203 7.37 11.11 38.98
N PHE A 204 6.92 10.32 38.01
CA PHE A 204 5.67 9.58 38.16
C PHE A 204 5.86 8.38 39.10
N ASP A 205 5.72 8.62 40.41
CA ASP A 205 5.61 7.58 41.42
C ASP A 205 4.25 6.86 41.27
N LEU A 206 4.29 5.68 40.64
CA LEU A 206 3.16 4.76 40.57
C LEU A 206 2.64 4.46 41.98
N GLU A 207 1.36 4.71 42.22
CA GLU A 207 0.71 4.40 43.50
C GLU A 207 1.01 2.94 43.95
N PRO A 208 1.34 2.74 45.24
CA PRO A 208 1.68 1.43 45.77
C PRO A 208 0.42 0.57 45.87
N GLY A 209 0.16 -0.25 44.84
CA GLY A 209 -0.96 -1.19 44.86
C GLY A 209 -1.37 -1.77 43.49
N LEU A 210 -0.93 -1.17 42.38
CA LEU A 210 -1.23 -1.72 41.06
C LEU A 210 -0.34 -2.96 40.77
N PRO A 211 -0.93 -4.06 40.26
CA PRO A 211 -0.15 -5.20 39.82
C PRO A 211 0.84 -4.74 38.75
N LYS A 212 2.12 -5.12 38.90
CA LYS A 212 3.18 -4.82 37.92
C LYS A 212 2.79 -5.42 36.57
N ILE A 213 2.17 -4.64 35.70
CA ILE A 213 1.92 -5.02 34.32
C ILE A 213 3.29 -5.04 33.65
N LYS A 214 3.84 -6.25 33.43
CA LYS A 214 5.03 -6.41 32.61
C LYS A 214 4.65 -5.93 31.20
N PRO A 215 5.32 -4.92 30.62
CA PRO A 215 5.04 -4.53 29.25
C PRO A 215 5.29 -5.75 28.34
N HIS A 216 4.21 -6.27 27.76
CA HIS A 216 4.20 -7.38 26.82
C HIS A 216 3.59 -6.94 25.50
N SER A 217 3.96 -5.76 24.98
CA SER A 217 3.84 -5.52 23.56
C SER A 217 5.02 -6.24 22.89
N LYS A 218 4.75 -7.42 22.33
CA LYS A 218 5.70 -8.08 21.42
C LYS A 218 5.80 -7.21 20.17
N THR A 219 6.65 -6.17 20.21
CA THR A 219 7.08 -5.50 18.98
C THR A 219 7.63 -6.60 18.07
N LYS A 220 6.97 -6.80 16.93
CA LYS A 220 7.42 -7.80 15.95
C LYS A 220 8.86 -7.45 15.60
N SER A 221 9.77 -8.38 15.82
CA SER A 221 11.18 -8.16 15.48
C SER A 221 11.31 -7.82 14.00
N MET A 222 12.24 -6.94 13.62
CA MET A 222 12.50 -6.59 12.20
C MET A 222 12.63 -7.83 11.31
N LYS A 223 13.23 -8.90 11.85
CA LYS A 223 13.33 -10.21 11.18
C LYS A 223 11.96 -10.76 10.80
N GLN A 224 10.98 -10.75 11.72
CA GLN A 224 9.63 -11.28 11.45
C GLN A 224 8.92 -10.47 10.37
N ILE A 225 9.08 -9.15 10.38
CA ILE A 225 8.48 -8.25 9.40
C ILE A 225 9.05 -8.54 8.01
N ILE A 226 10.39 -8.63 7.88
CA ILE A 226 11.00 -8.96 6.59
C ILE A 226 10.65 -10.40 6.17
N THR A 227 10.54 -11.34 7.11
CA THR A 227 10.13 -12.73 6.78
C THR A 227 8.73 -12.76 6.16
N ALA A 228 7.78 -11.99 6.70
CA ALA A 228 6.43 -11.91 6.16
C ALA A 228 6.44 -11.37 4.71
N HIS A 229 7.19 -10.30 4.45
CA HIS A 229 7.31 -9.77 3.09
C HIS A 229 8.01 -10.73 2.12
N LEU A 230 9.01 -11.49 2.59
CA LEU A 230 9.67 -12.50 1.77
C LEU A 230 8.72 -13.65 1.41
N LEU A 231 7.82 -14.02 2.33
CA LEU A 231 6.78 -15.02 2.10
C LEU A 231 5.75 -14.51 1.08
N ASP A 232 5.27 -13.27 1.27
CA ASP A 232 4.30 -12.63 0.37
C ASP A 232 4.85 -12.47 -1.05
N ASP A 233 6.14 -12.16 -1.18
CA ASP A 233 6.83 -12.03 -2.47
C ASP A 233 7.24 -13.39 -3.08
N GLY A 234 7.01 -14.51 -2.37
CA GLY A 234 7.33 -15.86 -2.84
C GLY A 234 8.83 -16.18 -2.90
N PHE A 235 9.66 -15.49 -2.11
CA PHE A 235 11.10 -15.82 -1.98
C PHE A 235 11.40 -16.98 -1.05
N ILE A 236 10.44 -17.28 -0.18
CA ILE A 236 10.42 -18.41 0.75
C ILE A 236 9.03 -19.04 0.72
N ASP A 237 8.94 -20.34 0.98
CA ASP A 237 7.65 -21.06 0.99
C ASP A 237 7.06 -21.09 2.41
N ASP A 238 7.92 -21.01 3.44
CA ASP A 238 7.56 -21.04 4.85
C ASP A 238 8.38 -20.02 5.68
N VAL A 239 7.79 -19.49 6.73
CA VAL A 239 8.44 -18.65 7.76
C VAL A 239 9.64 -19.35 8.41
N GLU A 240 9.59 -20.68 8.50
CA GLU A 240 10.67 -21.51 9.05
C GLU A 240 11.78 -21.86 8.04
N ASP A 241 11.67 -21.43 6.78
CA ASP A 241 12.62 -21.83 5.76
C ASP A 241 14.03 -21.31 6.01
N ASN A 242 14.99 -22.05 5.45
CA ASN A 242 16.37 -21.63 5.41
C ASN A 242 16.54 -20.55 4.36
N TYR A 243 16.72 -19.31 4.79
CA TYR A 243 16.98 -18.22 3.86
C TYR A 243 18.03 -17.26 4.40
N LYS A 244 18.72 -16.59 3.47
CA LYS A 244 19.73 -15.58 3.76
C LYS A 244 19.31 -14.26 3.15
N PHE A 245 19.09 -13.27 4.00
CA PHE A 245 18.77 -11.90 3.58
C PHE A 245 19.99 -11.02 3.84
N GLU A 246 20.40 -10.28 2.83
CA GLU A 246 21.50 -9.33 2.89
C GLU A 246 21.09 -8.06 2.13
N LEU A 247 21.02 -6.93 2.82
CA LEU A 247 20.73 -5.63 2.24
C LEU A 247 21.82 -4.65 2.66
N ASN A 248 22.45 -4.00 1.69
CA ASN A 248 23.37 -2.90 1.93
C ASN A 248 23.10 -1.75 0.96
N GLN A 249 23.86 -0.67 1.06
CA GLN A 249 23.72 0.54 0.23
C GLN A 249 23.62 0.27 -1.30
N LYS A 250 24.26 -0.79 -1.81
CA LYS A 250 24.41 -1.01 -3.27
C LYS A 250 23.51 -2.09 -3.83
N TRP A 251 23.06 -3.02 -2.98
CA TRP A 251 22.34 -4.20 -3.44
C TRP A 251 21.52 -4.86 -2.34
N LEU A 252 20.46 -5.53 -2.79
CA LEU A 252 19.72 -6.54 -2.06
C LEU A 252 20.12 -7.92 -2.59
N LYS A 253 20.44 -8.85 -1.70
CA LYS A 253 20.57 -10.27 -2.00
C LYS A 253 19.63 -11.08 -1.12
N ILE A 254 18.90 -11.98 -1.78
CA ILE A 254 18.05 -12.98 -1.14
C ILE A 254 18.56 -14.33 -1.61
N ASN A 255 18.91 -15.22 -0.66
CA ASN A 255 19.49 -16.54 -0.93
C ASN A 255 20.74 -16.46 -1.82
N GLY A 256 21.56 -15.42 -1.62
CA GLY A 256 22.78 -15.16 -2.38
C GLY A 256 22.58 -14.57 -3.79
N LYS A 257 21.34 -14.49 -4.28
CA LYS A 257 21.01 -13.91 -5.58
C LYS A 257 20.71 -12.42 -5.45
N LYS A 258 21.38 -11.60 -6.27
CA LYS A 258 21.13 -10.15 -6.35
C LYS A 258 19.74 -9.90 -6.94
N GLN A 259 18.97 -9.03 -6.29
CA GLN A 259 17.60 -8.70 -6.67
C GLN A 259 17.53 -7.43 -7.53
N SER A 260 16.35 -7.16 -8.07
CA SER A 260 16.07 -5.96 -8.87
C SER A 260 16.16 -4.68 -8.02
N LYS A 261 16.30 -3.53 -8.69
CA LYS A 261 16.34 -2.22 -8.03
C LYS A 261 15.01 -1.90 -7.33
N GLU A 262 13.89 -2.30 -7.93
CA GLU A 262 12.55 -2.11 -7.35
C GLU A 262 12.40 -2.84 -6.01
N LEU A 263 12.85 -4.10 -5.93
CA LEU A 263 12.84 -4.84 -4.66
C LEU A 263 13.79 -4.22 -3.64
N TYR A 264 14.98 -3.78 -4.08
CA TYR A 264 15.90 -3.06 -3.20
C TYR A 264 15.24 -1.83 -2.55
N GLU A 265 14.58 -0.97 -3.33
CA GLU A 265 13.89 0.22 -2.83
C GLU A 265 12.73 -0.15 -1.89
N LYS A 266 11.96 -1.20 -2.21
CA LYS A 266 10.88 -1.72 -1.35
C LYS A 266 11.40 -2.16 0.02
N TYR A 267 12.41 -3.03 0.05
CA TYR A 267 12.95 -3.56 1.32
C TYR A 267 13.72 -2.49 2.11
N LYS A 268 14.34 -1.51 1.44
CA LYS A 268 14.94 -0.35 2.10
C LYS A 268 13.87 0.43 2.87
N LYS A 269 12.78 0.79 2.19
CA LYS A 269 11.68 1.56 2.79
C LYS A 269 11.02 0.82 3.97
N ILE A 270 10.80 -0.49 3.85
CA ILE A 270 10.26 -1.29 4.97
C ILE A 270 11.15 -1.18 6.21
N ILE A 271 12.48 -1.17 6.07
CA ILE A 271 13.38 -1.03 7.21
C ILE A 271 13.30 0.39 7.77
N GLU A 272 13.40 1.41 6.92
CA GLU A 272 13.31 2.82 7.33
C GLU A 272 12.01 3.13 8.07
N ASP A 273 10.87 2.66 7.55
CA ASP A 273 9.55 2.86 8.14
C ASP A 273 9.44 2.19 9.53
N ASN A 274 10.11 1.04 9.73
CA ASN A 274 10.06 0.29 10.98
C ASN A 274 11.08 0.76 12.02
N THR A 275 12.24 1.27 11.58
CA THR A 275 13.26 1.80 12.49
C THR A 275 13.00 3.27 12.83
N GLY A 276 12.26 4.00 11.99
CA GLY A 276 12.11 5.45 12.07
C GLY A 276 13.40 6.20 11.74
N VAL A 277 14.38 5.52 11.11
CA VAL A 277 15.70 6.06 10.78
C VAL A 277 15.93 5.84 9.30
N GLU A 278 16.19 6.92 8.58
CA GLU A 278 16.62 6.84 7.18
C GLU A 278 17.96 6.13 7.09
N LEU A 279 18.05 5.17 6.18
CA LEU A 279 19.27 4.41 5.96
C LEU A 279 20.21 5.22 5.06
N GLU A 280 21.23 5.82 5.70
CA GLU A 280 22.31 6.57 5.05
C GLU A 280 23.26 5.67 4.22
N ASP A 281 24.34 6.23 3.69
CA ASP A 281 25.20 5.55 2.72
C ASP A 281 26.04 4.38 3.28
N GLU A 282 25.97 4.06 4.58
CA GLU A 282 26.84 3.05 5.22
C GLU A 282 26.09 2.02 6.08
N PHE A 283 25.00 1.43 5.57
CA PHE A 283 24.32 0.33 6.26
C PHE A 283 24.61 -1.06 5.68
N ASP A 284 24.56 -2.08 6.54
CA ASP A 284 24.69 -3.49 6.19
C ASP A 284 23.76 -4.34 7.07
N PHE A 285 22.58 -4.68 6.57
CA PHE A 285 21.63 -5.58 7.24
C PHE A 285 21.81 -6.99 6.72
N LYS A 286 22.18 -7.90 7.63
CA LYS A 286 22.34 -9.32 7.31
C LYS A 286 21.68 -10.17 8.36
N PHE A 287 20.83 -11.08 7.92
CA PHE A 287 20.34 -12.14 8.80
C PHE A 287 20.17 -13.45 8.03
N ASN A 288 20.33 -14.52 8.78
CA ASN A 288 20.23 -15.88 8.29
C ASN A 288 19.19 -16.59 9.15
N ASN A 289 18.15 -17.11 8.51
CA ASN A 289 17.25 -18.03 9.15
C ASN A 289 17.78 -19.44 8.91
N LYS A 290 18.25 -20.10 9.97
CA LYS A 290 18.56 -21.53 9.92
C LYS A 290 17.42 -22.27 10.60
N LYS A 291 16.67 -23.06 9.85
CA LYS A 291 15.70 -24.01 10.36
C LYS A 291 16.42 -24.86 11.41
N LYS A 292 16.02 -24.71 12.67
CA LYS A 292 16.53 -25.54 13.74
C LYS A 292 15.91 -26.93 13.54
N PHE A 293 16.55 -27.77 12.75
CA PHE A 293 16.27 -29.19 12.79
C PHE A 293 16.54 -29.64 14.21
N GLY A 294 15.47 -29.77 14.99
CA GLY A 294 15.56 -30.32 16.33
C GLY A 294 16.30 -31.64 16.21
N LYS A 295 17.50 -31.73 16.79
CA LYS A 295 18.23 -32.98 16.87
C LYS A 295 17.33 -33.93 17.67
N LYS A 296 16.53 -34.75 16.99
CA LYS A 296 15.85 -35.89 17.61
C LYS A 296 16.96 -36.85 18.02
N THR A 297 17.48 -36.67 19.24
CA THR A 297 18.28 -37.67 19.91
C THR A 297 17.37 -38.88 20.12
N ARG A 298 17.51 -39.89 19.26
CA ARG A 298 16.98 -41.21 19.59
C ARG A 298 17.82 -41.71 20.76
N LYS A 299 17.22 -41.82 21.94
CA LYS A 299 17.79 -42.64 23.00
C LYS A 299 17.73 -44.07 22.47
N ILE A 300 18.91 -44.68 22.28
CA ILE A 300 19.08 -46.12 22.05
C ILE A 300 19.13 -46.77 23.44
#